data_AF-A0A3B9F0N9-F1
#
_entry.id   AF-A0A3B9F0N9-F1
#
_cell.length_a   1.000
_cell.length_b   1.000
_cell.length_c   1.000
_cell.angle_alpha   90.00
_cell.angle_beta   90.00
_cell.angle_gamma   90.00
#
_symmetry.space_group_name_H-M   'P 1'
#
loop_
_entity.id
_entity.type
_entity.pdbx_description
1 polymer ?
#
loop_
_entity_poly.entity_id
_entity_poly.type
_entity_poly.pdbx_seq_one_letter_code
_entity_poly.pdbx_strand_id
1 'polypeptide(L)'
;MQNKGVIRLFAIIFALACLYQLSFTYVANKVENDAEEYAQGDLAKKQRYLDSINSQTVYNLGIDEFTYAEVKEKEINLGLDLRGGMNVILEVSVKDILRELSNDPRNPVLQEAFQRADKKATTGQDNYLSSFFESLEEIKSEKNLNVKLSDPSLFGTKELNDKLGFNAEDNQVKEELNGQVNAAVENVYTVLRARIDQFGVVQPNIQRLDNSGRILVELPGVKDPDRVKKLLQATAELEFWNVYNGSELIGFLNAANETLKTIVENPRAKKDSLSGNAVSEEELADDLNITAVDDQTDNIALKDTGIIDANETDGIDSLLVGTEADSLAADSAAATTFNPLYEVMFPNVNFQTGEPNPGPMVGYASVKDTGKVKEYLSNPKVKNLLTGNARY
;
A
#
# COMPACT_ATOMS: atom_id res chain seq x y z
N MET A 1 8.36 -20.73 -64.92
CA MET A 1 9.28 -20.54 -63.77
C MET A 1 9.51 -19.06 -63.39
N GLN A 2 8.64 -18.12 -63.77
CA GLN A 2 8.91 -16.68 -63.69
C GLN A 2 8.67 -16.00 -62.32
N ASN A 3 8.03 -16.66 -61.35
CA ASN A 3 7.78 -16.05 -60.03
C ASN A 3 8.86 -16.37 -58.98
N LYS A 4 9.93 -17.09 -59.34
CA LYS A 4 10.97 -17.52 -58.38
C LYS A 4 11.70 -16.34 -57.72
N GLY A 5 11.88 -15.21 -58.41
CA GLY A 5 12.52 -14.01 -57.86
C GLY A 5 11.67 -13.30 -56.81
N VAL A 6 10.38 -13.12 -57.09
CA VAL A 6 9.41 -12.49 -56.18
C VAL A 6 9.22 -13.36 -54.93
N ILE A 7 9.08 -14.68 -55.09
CA ILE A 7 8.96 -15.61 -53.95
C ILE A 7 10.21 -15.57 -53.05
N ARG A 8 11.42 -15.49 -53.63
CA ARG A 8 12.66 -15.35 -52.85
C ARG A 8 12.74 -14.02 -52.10
N LEU A 9 12.32 -12.91 -52.72
CA LEU A 9 12.28 -11.61 -52.07
C LEU A 9 11.34 -11.62 -50.85
N PHE A 10 10.11 -12.13 -51.03
CA PHE A 10 9.15 -12.27 -49.93
C PHE A 10 9.67 -13.20 -48.83
N ALA A 11 10.31 -14.32 -49.17
CA ALA A 11 10.90 -15.22 -48.19
C ALA A 11 12.03 -14.56 -47.38
N ILE A 12 12.88 -13.73 -48.03
CA ILE A 12 13.93 -12.97 -47.35
C ILE A 12 13.34 -11.93 -46.41
N ILE A 13 12.36 -11.15 -46.87
CA ILE A 13 11.68 -10.13 -46.04
C ILE A 13 11.00 -10.81 -44.84
N PHE A 14 10.31 -11.92 -45.07
CA PHE A 14 9.66 -12.68 -44.01
C PHE A 14 10.68 -13.23 -43.00
N ALA A 15 11.81 -13.79 -43.48
CA ALA A 15 12.88 -14.26 -42.60
C ALA A 15 13.47 -13.12 -41.76
N LEU A 16 13.67 -11.93 -42.34
CA LEU A 16 14.12 -10.75 -41.61
C LEU A 16 13.08 -10.30 -40.56
N ALA A 17 11.79 -10.32 -40.88
CA ALA A 17 10.73 -10.01 -39.92
C ALA A 17 10.68 -11.03 -38.77
N CYS A 18 10.86 -12.33 -39.06
CA CYS A 18 10.97 -13.35 -38.02
C CYS A 18 12.19 -13.14 -37.13
N LEU A 19 13.36 -12.83 -37.71
CA LEU A 19 14.58 -12.55 -36.94
C LEU A 19 14.42 -11.31 -36.06
N TYR A 20 13.77 -10.27 -36.58
CA TYR A 20 13.42 -9.09 -35.80
C TYR A 20 12.53 -9.45 -34.61
N GLN A 21 11.44 -10.21 -34.81
CA GLN A 21 10.58 -10.65 -33.71
C GLN A 21 11.31 -11.52 -32.68
N LEU A 22 12.15 -12.45 -33.14
CA LEU A 22 12.90 -13.38 -32.28
C LEU A 22 13.98 -12.66 -31.46
N SER A 23 14.51 -11.55 -31.97
CA SER A 23 15.53 -10.76 -31.30
C SER A 23 15.05 -10.15 -29.98
N PHE A 24 13.79 -9.70 -29.90
CA PHE A 24 13.19 -9.20 -28.66
C PHE A 24 13.12 -10.29 -27.59
N THR A 25 12.64 -11.49 -27.96
CA THR A 25 12.61 -12.66 -27.06
C THR A 25 14.02 -13.03 -26.56
N TYR A 26 15.04 -12.95 -27.43
CA TYR A 26 16.41 -13.23 -27.03
C TYR A 26 16.94 -12.22 -25.99
N VAL A 27 16.70 -10.93 -26.20
CA VAL A 27 17.14 -9.88 -25.27
C VAL A 27 16.37 -9.93 -23.95
N ALA A 28 15.05 -10.17 -23.99
CA ALA A 28 14.24 -10.35 -22.80
C ALA A 28 14.77 -11.50 -21.93
N ASN A 29 15.03 -12.67 -22.54
CA ASN A 29 15.56 -13.83 -21.82
C ASN A 29 16.96 -13.56 -21.26
N LYS A 30 17.81 -12.80 -21.95
CA LYS A 30 19.14 -12.42 -21.44
C LYS A 30 19.01 -11.63 -20.13
N VAL A 31 18.18 -10.58 -20.14
CA VAL A 31 17.94 -9.75 -18.96
C VAL A 31 17.31 -10.56 -17.81
N GLU A 32 16.39 -11.47 -18.11
CA GLU A 32 15.81 -12.36 -17.10
C GLU A 32 16.84 -13.31 -16.48
N ASN A 33 17.79 -13.83 -17.27
CA ASN A 33 18.87 -14.68 -16.78
C ASN A 33 19.84 -13.89 -15.89
N ASP A 34 20.21 -12.67 -16.29
CA ASP A 34 21.06 -11.78 -15.48
C ASP A 34 20.38 -11.49 -14.13
N ALA A 35 19.06 -11.29 -14.13
CA ALA A 35 18.28 -11.11 -12.91
C ALA A 35 18.23 -12.37 -12.02
N GLU A 36 18.18 -13.57 -12.61
CA GLU A 36 18.21 -14.82 -11.86
C GLU A 36 19.57 -15.09 -11.23
N GLU A 37 20.65 -14.80 -11.97
CA GLU A 37 22.01 -14.90 -11.46
C GLU A 37 22.23 -13.93 -10.30
N TYR A 38 21.79 -12.68 -10.42
CA TYR A 38 21.84 -11.69 -9.34
C TYR A 38 21.04 -12.12 -8.11
N ALA A 39 19.87 -12.72 -8.32
CA ALA A 39 18.96 -13.08 -7.24
C ALA A 39 19.40 -14.30 -6.43
N GLN A 40 20.17 -15.22 -7.02
CA GLN A 40 20.60 -16.47 -6.38
C GLN A 40 19.43 -17.27 -5.75
N GLY A 41 18.27 -17.25 -6.42
CA GLY A 41 17.04 -17.90 -5.96
C GLY A 41 16.11 -17.06 -5.06
N ASP A 42 16.51 -15.84 -4.68
CA ASP A 42 15.66 -14.92 -3.92
C ASP A 42 14.68 -14.16 -4.85
N LEU A 43 13.40 -14.53 -4.77
CA LEU A 43 12.32 -13.93 -5.57
C LEU A 43 12.22 -12.41 -5.39
N ALA A 44 12.42 -11.89 -4.16
CA ALA A 44 12.29 -10.47 -3.89
C ALA A 44 13.47 -9.68 -4.48
N LYS A 45 14.69 -10.24 -4.43
CA LYS A 45 15.86 -9.64 -5.09
C LYS A 45 15.72 -9.65 -6.60
N LYS A 46 15.24 -10.75 -7.19
CA LYS A 46 14.96 -10.84 -8.64
C LYS A 46 14.00 -9.73 -9.05
N GLN A 47 12.90 -9.58 -8.32
CA GLN A 47 11.87 -8.59 -8.66
C GLN A 47 12.42 -7.16 -8.57
N ARG A 48 13.15 -6.81 -7.51
CA ARG A 48 13.79 -5.49 -7.37
C ARG A 48 14.77 -5.19 -8.51
N TYR A 49 15.52 -6.19 -8.96
CA TYR A 49 16.43 -6.03 -10.09
C TYR A 49 15.63 -5.71 -11.37
N LEU A 50 14.60 -6.51 -11.68
CA LEU A 50 13.73 -6.31 -12.83
C LEU A 50 13.00 -4.96 -12.80
N ASP A 51 12.57 -4.52 -11.62
CA ASP A 51 11.94 -3.20 -11.44
C ASP A 51 12.94 -2.07 -11.74
N SER A 52 14.20 -2.21 -11.32
CA SER A 52 15.23 -1.18 -11.50
C SER A 52 15.66 -0.99 -12.96
N ILE A 53 15.57 -2.05 -13.77
CA ILE A 53 15.93 -2.04 -15.19
C ILE A 53 14.72 -1.83 -16.11
N ASN A 54 13.50 -1.84 -15.57
CA ASN A 54 12.26 -1.83 -16.35
C ASN A 54 12.18 -0.63 -17.32
N SER A 55 12.63 0.54 -16.85
CA SER A 55 12.70 1.78 -17.61
C SER A 55 14.06 2.04 -18.27
N GLN A 56 15.03 1.14 -18.13
CA GLN A 56 16.34 1.30 -18.74
C GLN A 56 16.33 0.75 -20.17
N THR A 57 17.05 1.42 -21.06
CA THR A 57 17.28 0.95 -22.44
C THR A 57 18.17 -0.29 -22.41
N VAL A 58 17.64 -1.43 -22.87
CA VAL A 58 18.36 -2.71 -22.90
C VAL A 58 18.59 -3.24 -24.32
N TYR A 59 17.90 -2.66 -25.31
CA TYR A 59 18.05 -3.06 -26.71
C TYR A 59 18.15 -1.84 -27.63
N ASN A 60 19.24 -1.78 -28.41
CA ASN A 60 19.48 -0.72 -29.37
C ASN A 60 19.71 -1.35 -30.76
N LEU A 61 18.83 -1.03 -31.70
CA LEU A 61 18.86 -1.53 -33.08
C LEU A 61 19.47 -0.52 -34.07
N GLY A 62 20.07 0.57 -33.56
CA GLY A 62 20.68 1.65 -34.35
C GLY A 62 19.67 2.60 -35.01
N ILE A 63 18.42 2.19 -35.15
CA ILE A 63 17.30 2.99 -35.67
C ILE A 63 16.39 3.45 -34.53
N ASP A 64 16.12 2.54 -33.59
CA ASP A 64 15.30 2.76 -32.41
C ASP A 64 15.97 2.13 -31.18
N GLU A 65 15.68 2.73 -30.02
CA GLU A 65 16.06 2.25 -28.70
C GLU A 65 14.82 1.74 -27.96
N PHE A 66 14.95 0.59 -27.31
CA PHE A 66 13.86 -0.03 -26.55
C PHE A 66 14.27 -0.26 -25.10
N THR A 67 13.38 0.18 -24.21
CA THR A 67 13.43 -0.13 -22.77
C THR A 67 13.11 -1.59 -22.51
N TYR A 68 13.47 -2.11 -21.34
CA TYR A 68 13.12 -3.48 -20.97
C TYR A 68 11.60 -3.72 -21.02
N ALA A 69 10.79 -2.76 -20.57
CA ALA A 69 9.34 -2.85 -20.66
C ALA A 69 8.84 -3.05 -22.10
N GLU A 70 9.35 -2.26 -23.06
CA GLU A 70 8.96 -2.36 -24.48
C GLU A 70 9.46 -3.65 -25.14
N VAL A 71 10.69 -4.08 -24.79
CA VAL A 71 11.23 -5.37 -25.24
C VAL A 71 10.35 -6.52 -24.74
N LYS A 72 9.87 -6.42 -23.50
CA LYS A 72 9.00 -7.42 -22.90
C LYS A 72 7.61 -7.47 -23.51
N GLU A 73 7.06 -6.32 -23.88
CA GLU A 73 5.77 -6.24 -24.59
C GLU A 73 5.84 -6.87 -25.99
N LYS A 74 6.97 -6.70 -26.69
CA LYS A 74 7.23 -7.24 -28.03
C LYS A 74 7.70 -8.69 -28.05
N GLU A 75 7.95 -9.29 -26.90
CA GLU A 75 8.34 -10.68 -26.78
C GLU A 75 7.23 -11.62 -27.32
N ILE A 76 7.64 -12.76 -27.87
CA ILE A 76 6.70 -13.78 -28.34
C ILE A 76 5.91 -14.34 -27.15
N ASN A 77 4.58 -14.34 -27.26
CA ASN A 77 3.71 -15.01 -26.29
C ASN A 77 3.94 -16.53 -26.38
N LEU A 78 4.67 -17.06 -25.41
CA LEU A 78 4.94 -18.48 -25.30
C LEU A 78 3.73 -19.25 -24.71
N GLY A 79 2.74 -18.55 -24.15
CA GLY A 79 1.57 -19.15 -23.52
C GLY A 79 1.91 -19.93 -22.25
N LEU A 80 0.87 -20.47 -21.60
CA LEU A 80 1.02 -21.23 -20.36
C LEU A 80 1.83 -22.52 -20.53
N ASP A 81 1.69 -23.20 -21.67
CA ASP A 81 2.33 -24.50 -21.90
C ASP A 81 3.86 -24.40 -21.95
N LEU A 82 4.39 -23.34 -22.56
CA LEU A 82 5.84 -23.16 -22.71
C LEU A 82 6.48 -22.32 -21.60
N ARG A 83 5.76 -21.37 -20.97
CA ARG A 83 6.27 -20.56 -19.84
C ARG A 83 5.97 -21.16 -18.48
N GLY A 84 5.01 -22.08 -18.39
CA GLY A 84 4.38 -22.42 -17.11
C GLY A 84 3.61 -21.24 -16.52
N GLY A 85 2.96 -21.44 -15.38
CA GLY A 85 2.21 -20.38 -14.69
C GLY A 85 0.94 -20.89 -14.02
N MET A 86 -0.12 -20.10 -14.08
CA MET A 86 -1.39 -20.39 -13.43
C MET A 86 -2.58 -20.29 -14.40
N ASN A 87 -3.49 -21.27 -14.34
CA ASN A 87 -4.80 -21.23 -14.99
C ASN A 87 -5.88 -21.38 -13.92
N VAL A 88 -6.79 -20.41 -13.82
CA VAL A 88 -7.90 -20.44 -12.88
C VAL A 88 -9.20 -20.00 -13.56
N ILE A 89 -10.30 -20.62 -13.13
CA ILE A 89 -11.65 -20.15 -13.44
C ILE A 89 -12.19 -19.50 -12.18
N LEU A 90 -12.50 -18.21 -12.27
CA LEU A 90 -13.12 -17.43 -11.21
C LEU A 90 -14.62 -17.33 -11.49
N GLU A 91 -15.45 -17.42 -10.46
CA GLU A 91 -16.91 -17.27 -10.56
C GLU A 91 -17.35 -16.06 -9.75
N VAL A 92 -18.10 -15.16 -10.39
CA VAL A 92 -18.68 -14.00 -9.72
C VAL A 92 -19.90 -14.47 -8.93
N SER A 93 -19.97 -14.09 -7.66
CA SER A 93 -21.10 -14.44 -6.78
C SER A 93 -22.35 -13.63 -7.16
N VAL A 94 -23.15 -14.17 -8.08
CA VAL A 94 -24.46 -13.60 -8.44
C VAL A 94 -25.38 -13.49 -7.23
N LYS A 95 -25.24 -14.43 -6.28
CA LYS A 95 -25.92 -14.39 -4.98
C LYS A 95 -25.66 -13.12 -4.20
N ASP A 96 -24.40 -12.71 -4.10
CA ASP A 96 -24.03 -11.52 -3.33
C ASP A 96 -24.45 -10.25 -4.06
N ILE A 97 -24.38 -10.22 -5.40
CA ILE A 97 -24.96 -9.13 -6.20
C ILE A 97 -26.46 -9.02 -5.94
N LEU A 98 -27.22 -10.10 -6.06
CA LEU A 98 -28.67 -10.09 -5.81
C LEU A 98 -29.00 -9.70 -4.37
N ARG A 99 -28.15 -10.07 -3.41
CA ARG A 99 -28.31 -9.63 -2.02
C ARG A 99 -28.12 -8.13 -1.90
N GLU A 100 -27.10 -7.56 -2.53
CA GLU A 100 -26.83 -6.11 -2.54
C GLU A 100 -27.93 -5.33 -3.25
N LEU A 101 -28.47 -5.88 -4.34
CA LEU A 101 -29.59 -5.27 -5.09
C LEU A 101 -30.93 -5.40 -4.38
N SER A 102 -31.04 -6.24 -3.34
CA SER A 102 -32.27 -6.41 -2.58
C SER A 102 -32.44 -5.31 -1.52
N ASN A 103 -33.67 -4.83 -1.34
CA ASN A 103 -33.97 -3.80 -0.36
C ASN A 103 -33.95 -4.35 1.08
N ASP A 104 -34.33 -5.62 1.27
CA ASP A 104 -34.19 -6.33 2.54
C ASP A 104 -33.48 -7.69 2.35
N PRO A 105 -32.13 -7.69 2.39
CA PRO A 105 -31.32 -8.89 2.34
C PRO A 105 -31.65 -9.96 3.40
N ARG A 106 -32.30 -9.56 4.49
CA ARG A 106 -32.62 -10.43 5.62
C ARG A 106 -34.02 -11.03 5.54
N ASN A 107 -34.78 -10.72 4.50
CA ASN A 107 -36.09 -11.29 4.27
C ASN A 107 -36.02 -12.84 4.22
N PRO A 108 -36.82 -13.57 5.04
CA PRO A 108 -36.85 -15.03 5.06
C PRO A 108 -37.13 -15.67 3.69
N VAL A 109 -37.98 -15.04 2.87
CA VAL A 109 -38.32 -15.52 1.52
C VAL A 109 -37.11 -15.45 0.60
N LEU A 110 -36.35 -14.34 0.63
CA LEU A 110 -35.12 -14.20 -0.15
C LEU A 110 -34.04 -15.17 0.33
N GLN A 111 -33.86 -15.31 1.65
CA GLN A 111 -32.90 -16.25 2.21
C GLN A 111 -33.20 -17.70 1.80
N GLU A 112 -34.47 -18.09 1.84
CA GLU A 112 -34.89 -19.42 1.39
C GLU A 112 -34.69 -19.58 -0.13
N ALA A 113 -34.99 -18.55 -0.93
CA ALA A 113 -34.76 -18.56 -2.37
C ALA A 113 -33.28 -18.75 -2.70
N PHE A 114 -32.38 -18.03 -2.01
CA PHE A 114 -30.94 -18.21 -2.16
C PHE A 114 -30.49 -19.63 -1.79
N GLN A 115 -31.00 -20.21 -0.70
CA GLN A 115 -30.63 -21.58 -0.29
C GLN A 115 -31.10 -22.64 -1.29
N ARG A 116 -32.29 -22.47 -1.89
CA ARG A 116 -32.78 -23.37 -2.95
C ARG A 116 -31.98 -23.18 -4.23
N ALA A 117 -31.67 -21.94 -4.61
CA ALA A 117 -30.85 -21.62 -5.77
C ALA A 117 -29.45 -22.22 -5.66
N ASP A 118 -28.81 -22.17 -4.49
CA ASP A 118 -27.49 -22.79 -4.26
C ASP A 118 -27.53 -24.30 -4.50
N LYS A 119 -28.59 -24.98 -4.04
CA LYS A 119 -28.78 -26.42 -4.29
C LYS A 119 -29.01 -26.73 -5.77
N LYS A 120 -29.78 -25.89 -6.47
CA LYS A 120 -29.99 -26.02 -7.92
C LYS A 120 -28.71 -25.74 -8.72
N ALA A 121 -27.92 -24.74 -8.34
CA ALA A 121 -26.67 -24.38 -9.02
C ALA A 121 -25.57 -25.45 -8.92
N THR A 122 -25.61 -26.29 -7.87
CA THR A 122 -24.66 -27.42 -7.71
C THR A 122 -25.04 -28.66 -8.52
N THR A 123 -26.28 -28.75 -8.99
CA THR A 123 -26.83 -29.96 -9.63
C THR A 123 -27.30 -29.71 -11.07
N GLY A 124 -27.63 -28.47 -11.40
CA GLY A 124 -28.14 -28.04 -12.70
C GLY A 124 -27.06 -27.48 -13.62
N GLN A 125 -27.40 -27.40 -14.91
CA GLN A 125 -26.62 -26.68 -15.93
C GLN A 125 -27.07 -25.22 -16.11
N ASP A 126 -28.14 -24.81 -15.42
CA ASP A 126 -28.74 -23.49 -15.58
C ASP A 126 -27.94 -22.38 -14.89
N ASN A 127 -28.09 -21.16 -15.39
CA ASN A 127 -27.54 -19.96 -14.76
C ASN A 127 -28.10 -19.79 -13.34
N TYR A 128 -27.26 -19.39 -12.38
CA TYR A 128 -27.64 -19.10 -11.00
C TYR A 128 -28.84 -18.14 -10.92
N LEU A 129 -28.86 -17.10 -11.75
CA LEU A 129 -29.94 -16.11 -11.77
C LEU A 129 -31.31 -16.74 -12.12
N SER A 130 -31.33 -17.64 -13.11
CA SER A 130 -32.55 -18.37 -13.50
C SER A 130 -33.00 -19.30 -12.37
N SER A 131 -32.06 -20.04 -11.78
CA SER A 131 -32.33 -20.92 -10.62
C SER A 131 -32.91 -20.14 -9.45
N PHE A 132 -32.42 -18.93 -9.21
CA PHE A 132 -32.94 -18.02 -8.18
C PHE A 132 -34.38 -17.60 -8.44
N PHE A 133 -34.71 -17.13 -9.65
CA PHE A 133 -36.08 -16.72 -9.96
C PHE A 133 -37.07 -17.89 -9.90
N GLU A 134 -36.68 -19.07 -10.39
CA GLU A 134 -37.51 -20.27 -10.29
C GLU A 134 -37.77 -20.65 -8.83
N SER A 135 -36.72 -20.70 -7.99
CA SER A 135 -36.86 -20.96 -6.56
C SER A 135 -37.73 -19.93 -5.83
N LEU A 136 -37.64 -18.66 -6.21
CA LEU A 136 -38.47 -17.60 -5.64
C LEU A 136 -39.95 -17.77 -6.04
N GLU A 137 -40.24 -18.17 -7.28
CA GLU A 137 -41.60 -18.46 -7.75
C GLU A 137 -42.20 -19.70 -7.08
N GLU A 138 -41.41 -20.76 -6.88
CA GLU A 138 -41.82 -21.94 -6.11
C GLU A 138 -42.22 -21.55 -4.69
N ILE A 139 -41.39 -20.78 -3.99
CA ILE A 139 -41.68 -20.33 -2.62
C ILE A 139 -42.92 -19.44 -2.58
N LYS A 140 -43.07 -18.52 -3.54
CA LYS A 140 -44.27 -17.69 -3.67
C LYS A 140 -45.52 -18.54 -3.82
N SER A 141 -45.46 -19.59 -4.64
CA SER A 141 -46.58 -20.51 -4.88
C SER A 141 -46.89 -21.39 -3.66
N GLU A 142 -45.88 -21.98 -3.03
CA GLU A 142 -46.03 -22.84 -1.84
C GLU A 142 -46.63 -22.08 -0.65
N LYS A 143 -46.23 -20.82 -0.47
CA LYS A 143 -46.67 -19.98 0.66
C LYS A 143 -47.87 -19.09 0.30
N ASN A 144 -48.42 -19.20 -0.91
CA ASN A 144 -49.50 -18.35 -1.42
C ASN A 144 -49.21 -16.84 -1.28
N LEU A 145 -47.96 -16.43 -1.54
CA LEU A 145 -47.51 -15.05 -1.45
C LEU A 145 -47.77 -14.32 -2.78
N ASN A 146 -48.62 -13.30 -2.74
CA ASN A 146 -48.87 -12.42 -3.88
C ASN A 146 -48.00 -11.15 -3.82
N VAL A 147 -46.68 -11.33 -3.81
CA VAL A 147 -45.69 -10.25 -3.72
C VAL A 147 -44.98 -10.10 -5.06
N LYS A 148 -44.98 -8.89 -5.65
CA LYS A 148 -44.23 -8.60 -6.88
C LYS A 148 -42.73 -8.48 -6.59
N LEU A 149 -41.88 -8.70 -7.58
CA LEU A 149 -40.43 -8.49 -7.42
C LEU A 149 -40.08 -7.03 -7.10
N SER A 150 -40.88 -6.08 -7.59
CA SER A 150 -40.80 -4.64 -7.31
C SER A 150 -41.26 -4.25 -5.90
N ASP A 151 -41.71 -5.20 -5.07
CA ASP A 151 -42.11 -4.93 -3.70
C ASP A 151 -40.90 -4.54 -2.83
N PRO A 152 -41.03 -3.58 -1.89
CA PRO A 152 -39.95 -3.18 -0.98
C PRO A 152 -39.39 -4.30 -0.10
N SER A 153 -40.12 -5.39 0.11
CA SER A 153 -39.61 -6.56 0.82
C SER A 153 -38.63 -7.40 -0.01
N LEU A 154 -38.58 -7.20 -1.34
CA LEU A 154 -37.72 -7.91 -2.29
C LEU A 154 -36.73 -6.94 -2.96
N PHE A 155 -36.99 -6.53 -4.21
CA PHE A 155 -36.11 -5.69 -5.02
C PHE A 155 -36.64 -4.27 -5.24
N GLY A 156 -37.72 -3.88 -4.55
CA GLY A 156 -38.29 -2.53 -4.62
C GLY A 156 -37.43 -1.43 -3.98
N THR A 157 -36.14 -1.38 -4.30
CA THR A 157 -35.21 -0.33 -3.86
C THR A 157 -35.56 1.01 -4.51
N LYS A 158 -34.99 2.08 -3.97
CA LYS A 158 -35.12 3.41 -4.61
C LYS A 158 -34.56 3.40 -6.02
N GLU A 159 -33.38 2.82 -6.27
CA GLU A 159 -32.79 2.81 -7.61
C GLU A 159 -33.66 2.05 -8.63
N LEU A 160 -34.25 0.91 -8.24
CA LEU A 160 -35.12 0.16 -9.13
C LEU A 160 -36.40 0.95 -9.44
N ASN A 161 -37.00 1.55 -8.41
CA ASN A 161 -38.22 2.34 -8.53
C ASN A 161 -38.00 3.61 -9.39
N ASP A 162 -36.83 4.24 -9.31
CA ASP A 162 -36.49 5.41 -10.15
C ASP A 162 -36.40 5.03 -11.65
N LYS A 163 -36.05 3.76 -11.97
CA LYS A 163 -35.96 3.26 -13.35
C LYS A 163 -37.27 2.69 -13.90
N LEU A 164 -37.96 1.87 -13.12
CA LEU A 164 -39.11 1.07 -13.58
C LEU A 164 -40.46 1.49 -12.96
N GLY A 165 -40.44 2.28 -11.89
CA GLY A 165 -41.60 2.66 -11.09
C GLY A 165 -41.99 1.63 -10.02
N PHE A 166 -42.75 2.09 -9.02
CA PHE A 166 -43.10 1.35 -7.79
C PHE A 166 -43.92 0.05 -7.97
N ASN A 167 -44.46 -0.21 -9.16
CA ASN A 167 -45.34 -1.36 -9.42
C ASN A 167 -44.95 -2.11 -10.72
N ALA A 168 -43.68 -2.02 -11.12
CA ALA A 168 -43.15 -2.67 -12.29
C ALA A 168 -43.51 -4.17 -12.34
N GLU A 169 -43.77 -4.68 -13.55
CA GLU A 169 -44.09 -6.09 -13.75
C GLU A 169 -42.87 -6.98 -13.52
N ASP A 170 -43.08 -8.20 -12.99
CA ASP A 170 -41.99 -9.11 -12.62
C ASP A 170 -41.02 -9.37 -13.79
N ASN A 171 -41.50 -9.43 -15.03
CA ASN A 171 -40.65 -9.61 -16.20
C ASN A 171 -39.70 -8.43 -16.46
N GLN A 172 -40.16 -7.20 -16.22
CA GLN A 172 -39.31 -6.00 -16.38
C GLN A 172 -38.25 -5.95 -15.28
N VAL A 173 -38.60 -6.34 -14.06
CA VAL A 173 -37.66 -6.42 -12.93
C VAL A 173 -36.61 -7.51 -13.19
N LYS A 174 -37.00 -8.67 -13.71
CA LYS A 174 -36.05 -9.75 -14.08
C LYS A 174 -35.05 -9.29 -15.15
N GLU A 175 -35.51 -8.56 -16.16
CA GLU A 175 -34.65 -8.04 -17.23
C GLU A 175 -33.64 -7.01 -16.68
N GLU A 176 -34.10 -6.09 -15.84
CA GLU A 176 -33.22 -5.10 -15.20
C GLU A 176 -32.20 -5.75 -14.26
N LEU A 177 -32.61 -6.73 -13.44
CA LEU A 177 -31.69 -7.47 -12.57
C LEU A 177 -30.64 -8.26 -13.38
N ASN A 178 -31.02 -8.85 -14.52
CA ASN A 178 -30.07 -9.49 -15.42
C ASN A 178 -29.08 -8.46 -16.00
N GLY A 179 -29.56 -7.29 -16.42
CA GLY A 179 -28.71 -6.18 -16.86
C GLY A 179 -27.71 -5.75 -15.79
N GLN A 180 -28.16 -5.59 -14.53
CA GLN A 180 -27.31 -5.21 -13.41
C GLN A 180 -26.30 -6.30 -13.04
N VAL A 181 -26.68 -7.58 -13.06
CA VAL A 181 -25.75 -8.70 -12.85
C VAL A 181 -24.68 -8.72 -13.94
N ASN A 182 -25.06 -8.55 -15.22
CA ASN A 182 -24.09 -8.51 -16.32
C ASN A 182 -23.13 -7.32 -16.21
N ALA A 183 -23.64 -6.15 -15.81
CA ALA A 183 -22.81 -4.97 -15.56
C ALA A 183 -21.83 -5.19 -14.39
N ALA A 184 -22.29 -5.83 -13.31
CA ALA A 184 -21.43 -6.18 -12.18
C ALA A 184 -20.32 -7.16 -12.58
N VAL A 185 -20.64 -8.18 -13.40
CA VAL A 185 -19.63 -9.11 -13.94
C VAL A 185 -18.60 -8.39 -14.82
N GLU A 186 -19.03 -7.44 -15.66
CA GLU A 186 -18.14 -6.63 -16.49
C GLU A 186 -17.22 -5.73 -15.65
N ASN A 187 -17.75 -5.17 -14.57
CA ASN A 187 -16.94 -4.41 -13.61
C ASN A 187 -15.88 -5.30 -12.95
N VAL A 188 -16.25 -6.51 -12.53
CA VAL A 188 -15.29 -7.47 -11.96
C VAL A 188 -14.21 -7.85 -12.98
N TYR A 189 -14.58 -8.07 -14.25
CA TYR A 189 -13.61 -8.31 -15.33
C TYR A 189 -12.60 -7.16 -15.45
N THR A 190 -13.09 -5.91 -15.45
CA THR A 190 -12.24 -4.71 -15.52
C THR A 190 -11.30 -4.60 -14.33
N VAL A 191 -11.80 -4.88 -13.12
CA VAL A 191 -11.00 -4.86 -11.89
C VAL A 191 -9.94 -5.96 -11.88
N LEU A 192 -10.30 -7.18 -12.29
CA LEU A 192 -9.35 -8.30 -12.38
C LEU A 192 -8.22 -7.97 -13.35
N ARG A 193 -8.54 -7.41 -14.51
CA ARG A 193 -7.54 -6.96 -15.48
C ARG A 193 -6.57 -5.95 -14.87
N ALA A 194 -7.09 -4.89 -14.25
CA ALA A 194 -6.27 -3.86 -13.61
C ALA A 194 -5.38 -4.43 -12.48
N ARG A 195 -5.86 -5.42 -11.72
CA ARG A 195 -5.05 -6.10 -10.68
C ARG A 195 -3.96 -6.98 -11.27
N ILE A 196 -4.25 -7.66 -12.37
CA ILE A 196 -3.29 -8.54 -13.03
C ILE A 196 -2.15 -7.72 -13.62
N ASP A 197 -2.45 -6.55 -14.19
CA ASP A 197 -1.43 -5.63 -14.73
C ASP A 197 -0.40 -5.20 -13.67
N GLN A 198 -0.79 -5.13 -12.38
CA GLN A 198 0.13 -4.80 -11.29
C GLN A 198 1.17 -5.88 -10.96
N PHE A 199 0.98 -7.12 -11.41
CA PHE A 199 1.91 -8.21 -11.12
C PHE A 199 3.07 -8.30 -12.10
N GLY A 200 3.09 -7.45 -13.14
CA GLY A 200 4.11 -7.54 -14.19
C GLY A 200 4.09 -8.88 -14.92
N VAL A 201 2.94 -9.56 -14.92
CA VAL A 201 2.74 -10.75 -15.77
C VAL A 201 2.61 -10.29 -17.20
N VAL A 202 3.27 -11.02 -18.08
CA VAL A 202 3.43 -10.64 -19.48
C VAL A 202 2.24 -11.23 -20.22
N GLN A 203 1.40 -10.36 -20.78
CA GLN A 203 0.31 -10.74 -21.69
C GLN A 203 -0.67 -11.76 -21.07
N PRO A 204 -1.38 -11.41 -19.97
CA PRO A 204 -2.38 -12.28 -19.37
C PRO A 204 -3.53 -12.56 -20.34
N ASN A 205 -4.06 -13.78 -20.35
CA ASN A 205 -5.26 -14.13 -21.10
C ASN A 205 -6.45 -14.18 -20.14
N ILE A 206 -7.37 -13.23 -20.30
CA ILE A 206 -8.56 -13.09 -19.46
C ILE A 206 -9.78 -13.14 -20.36
N GLN A 207 -10.58 -14.19 -20.22
CA GLN A 207 -11.75 -14.44 -21.05
C GLN A 207 -12.98 -14.69 -20.19
N ARG A 208 -14.12 -14.12 -20.58
CA ARG A 208 -15.41 -14.44 -19.96
C ARG A 208 -15.91 -15.77 -20.52
N LEU A 209 -16.25 -16.71 -19.65
CA LEU A 209 -16.83 -18.00 -20.02
C LEU A 209 -18.36 -17.86 -19.99
N ASP A 210 -18.95 -17.58 -21.15
CA ASP A 210 -20.40 -17.55 -21.38
C ASP A 210 -21.19 -16.55 -20.49
N ASN A 211 -22.52 -16.69 -20.46
CA ASN A 211 -23.43 -15.98 -19.54
C ASN A 211 -23.45 -16.58 -18.12
N SER A 212 -22.42 -17.35 -17.75
CA SER A 212 -22.37 -18.09 -16.49
C SER A 212 -21.81 -17.27 -15.31
N GLY A 213 -21.31 -16.05 -15.57
CA GLY A 213 -20.61 -15.25 -14.56
C GLY A 213 -19.22 -15.77 -14.23
N ARG A 214 -18.66 -16.65 -15.07
CA ARG A 214 -17.31 -17.22 -14.91
C ARG A 214 -16.29 -16.51 -15.79
N ILE A 215 -15.08 -16.40 -15.28
CA ILE A 215 -13.95 -15.71 -15.92
C ILE A 215 -12.76 -16.66 -15.91
N LEU A 216 -12.31 -17.07 -17.09
CA LEU A 216 -11.06 -17.77 -17.31
C LEU A 216 -9.91 -16.77 -17.20
N VAL A 217 -8.92 -17.11 -16.37
CA VAL A 217 -7.71 -16.30 -16.18
C VAL A 217 -6.49 -17.22 -16.33
N GLU A 218 -5.68 -16.94 -17.35
CA GLU A 218 -4.41 -17.61 -17.58
C GLU A 218 -3.28 -16.60 -17.46
N LEU A 219 -2.36 -16.87 -16.54
CA LEU A 219 -1.24 -16.00 -16.21
C LEU A 219 0.07 -16.76 -16.44
N PRO A 220 0.69 -16.62 -17.63
CA PRO A 220 1.99 -17.20 -17.92
C PRO A 220 3.09 -16.57 -17.06
N GLY A 221 4.07 -17.37 -16.65
CA GLY A 221 5.26 -16.89 -15.93
C GLY A 221 5.04 -16.50 -14.46
N VAL A 222 3.86 -16.78 -13.89
CA VAL A 222 3.60 -16.59 -12.45
C VAL A 222 4.46 -17.56 -11.63
N LYS A 223 5.31 -17.01 -10.76
CA LYS A 223 6.19 -17.79 -9.87
C LYS A 223 5.54 -18.21 -8.54
N ASP A 224 4.56 -17.43 -8.06
CA ASP A 224 3.86 -17.67 -6.78
C ASP A 224 2.32 -17.67 -7.00
N PRO A 225 1.73 -18.84 -7.33
CA PRO A 225 0.29 -18.96 -7.58
C PRO A 225 -0.56 -18.64 -6.35
N ASP A 226 -0.10 -18.98 -5.14
CA ASP A 226 -0.86 -18.77 -3.91
C ASP A 226 -1.02 -17.29 -3.58
N ARG A 227 0.04 -16.50 -3.78
CA ARG A 227 -0.01 -15.04 -3.64
C ARG A 227 -0.98 -14.43 -4.64
N VAL A 228 -0.92 -14.85 -5.91
CA VAL A 228 -1.80 -14.32 -6.95
C VAL A 228 -3.26 -14.71 -6.66
N LYS A 229 -3.51 -15.97 -6.32
CA LYS A 229 -4.84 -16.45 -5.91
C LYS A 229 -5.41 -15.60 -4.77
N LYS A 230 -4.62 -15.36 -3.72
CA LYS A 230 -5.05 -14.53 -2.58
C LYS A 230 -5.43 -13.11 -3.02
N LEU A 231 -4.69 -12.50 -3.94
CA LEU A 231 -5.01 -11.15 -4.43
C LEU A 231 -6.22 -11.13 -5.36
N LEU A 232 -6.36 -12.11 -6.24
CA LEU A 232 -7.52 -12.21 -7.14
C LEU A 232 -8.82 -12.46 -6.34
N GLN A 233 -8.73 -13.19 -5.22
CA GLN A 233 -9.86 -13.43 -4.31
C GLN A 233 -10.14 -12.29 -3.33
N ALA A 234 -9.18 -11.39 -3.09
CA ALA A 234 -9.36 -10.30 -2.14
C ALA A 234 -10.46 -9.34 -2.62
N THR A 235 -11.43 -9.05 -1.76
CA THR A 235 -12.37 -7.94 -2.02
C THR A 235 -11.59 -6.64 -1.91
N ALA A 236 -11.57 -5.83 -2.97
CA ALA A 236 -10.96 -4.49 -2.90
C ALA A 236 -12.06 -3.51 -2.52
N GLU A 237 -12.28 -3.39 -1.22
CA GLU A 237 -13.14 -2.35 -0.67
C GLU A 237 -12.29 -1.08 -0.52
N LEU A 238 -12.63 -0.04 -1.29
CA LEU A 238 -12.03 1.27 -1.15
C LEU A 238 -12.94 2.13 -0.27
N GLU A 239 -12.54 2.28 0.98
CA GLU A 239 -13.26 3.12 1.93
C GLU A 239 -12.56 4.47 2.09
N PHE A 240 -13.34 5.54 2.09
CA PHE A 240 -12.87 6.87 2.43
C PHE A 240 -13.19 7.15 3.89
N TRP A 241 -12.15 7.26 4.70
CA TRP A 241 -12.26 7.55 6.12
C TRP A 241 -11.96 9.03 6.38
N ASN A 242 -12.80 9.68 7.19
CA ASN A 242 -12.45 10.96 7.77
C ASN A 242 -11.33 10.74 8.80
N VAL A 243 -10.24 11.49 8.66
CA VAL A 243 -9.09 11.42 9.55
C VAL A 243 -8.99 12.69 10.38
N TYR A 244 -8.45 12.57 11.59
CA TYR A 244 -8.11 13.71 12.43
C TYR A 244 -6.92 14.46 11.86
N ASN A 245 -6.88 15.78 12.05
CA ASN A 245 -5.65 16.53 11.81
C ASN A 245 -4.63 16.19 12.92
N GLY A 246 -3.35 16.08 12.55
CA GLY A 246 -2.26 15.82 13.50
C GLY A 246 -2.21 16.85 14.62
N SER A 247 -2.61 18.10 14.35
CA SER A 247 -2.72 19.16 15.36
C SER A 247 -3.69 18.83 16.49
N GLU A 248 -4.79 18.13 16.20
CA GLU A 248 -5.82 17.77 17.18
C GLU A 248 -5.33 16.72 18.18
N LEU A 249 -4.30 15.95 17.81
CA LEU A 249 -3.74 14.87 18.62
C LEU A 249 -2.52 15.32 19.46
N ILE A 250 -2.05 16.55 19.33
CA ILE A 250 -0.91 17.06 20.11
C ILE A 250 -1.20 17.06 21.62
N GLY A 251 -2.41 17.45 22.02
CA GLY A 251 -2.84 17.39 23.42
C GLY A 251 -2.79 15.96 23.98
N PHE A 252 -3.17 14.98 23.16
CA PHE A 252 -3.05 13.57 23.50
C PHE A 252 -1.59 13.13 23.65
N LEU A 253 -0.69 13.50 22.72
CA LEU A 253 0.73 13.13 22.80
C LEU A 253 1.39 13.67 24.08
N ASN A 254 1.04 14.90 24.49
CA ASN A 254 1.52 15.48 25.74
C ASN A 254 1.03 14.66 26.95
N ALA A 255 -0.27 14.38 27.02
CA ALA A 255 -0.83 13.57 28.10
C ALA A 255 -0.28 12.13 28.13
N ALA A 256 -0.03 11.54 26.95
CA ALA A 256 0.59 10.24 26.78
C ALA A 256 2.03 10.25 27.32
N ASN A 257 2.84 11.25 26.97
CA ASN A 257 4.20 11.39 27.48
C ASN A 257 4.22 11.52 29.02
N GLU A 258 3.36 12.35 29.61
CA GLU A 258 3.27 12.47 31.08
C GLU A 258 2.83 11.17 31.74
N THR A 259 1.89 10.45 31.15
CA THR A 259 1.46 9.14 31.66
C THR A 259 2.60 8.12 31.59
N LEU A 260 3.36 8.12 30.49
CA LEU A 260 4.50 7.22 30.30
C LEU A 260 5.64 7.48 31.28
N LYS A 261 5.86 8.72 31.74
CA LYS A 261 6.83 9.01 32.82
C LYS A 261 6.55 8.23 34.11
N THR A 262 5.29 7.88 34.37
CA THR A 262 4.88 7.09 35.55
C THR A 262 5.01 5.58 35.36
N ILE A 263 5.25 5.13 34.13
CA ILE A 263 5.22 3.71 33.75
C ILE A 263 6.61 3.23 33.33
N VAL A 264 7.35 4.07 32.60
CA VAL A 264 8.65 3.74 32.04
C VAL A 264 9.73 4.14 33.04
N GLU A 265 10.60 3.20 33.40
CA GLU A 265 11.73 3.47 34.29
C GLU A 265 12.68 4.47 33.65
N ASN A 266 12.99 5.56 34.37
CA ASN A 266 13.94 6.56 33.91
C ASN A 266 15.37 5.97 33.97
N PRO A 267 16.03 5.72 32.82
CA PRO A 267 17.38 5.14 32.80
C PRO A 267 18.44 6.05 33.42
N ARG A 268 18.13 7.35 33.58
CA ARG A 268 19.02 8.35 34.18
C ARG A 268 18.85 8.49 35.69
N ALA A 269 17.77 7.95 36.27
CA ALA A 269 17.48 8.08 37.72
C ALA A 269 18.43 7.28 38.63
N LYS A 270 19.12 6.26 38.11
CA LYS A 270 20.08 5.43 38.89
C LYS A 270 21.52 5.95 38.88
N LYS A 271 21.81 7.03 38.14
CA LYS A 271 23.19 7.52 37.99
C LYS A 271 23.63 8.46 39.14
N ASP A 272 22.69 8.98 39.93
CA ASP A 272 22.98 9.91 41.05
C ASP A 272 23.23 9.24 42.41
N SER A 273 22.95 7.94 42.58
CA SER A 273 23.15 7.25 43.86
C SER A 273 24.55 6.67 44.06
N LEU A 274 25.51 6.97 43.17
CA LEU A 274 26.89 6.45 43.22
C LEU A 274 27.99 7.53 43.28
N SER A 275 27.65 8.81 43.44
CA SER A 275 28.63 9.88 43.72
C SER A 275 28.62 10.25 45.20
N GLY A 276 29.03 9.31 46.04
CA GLY A 276 29.03 9.50 47.48
C GLY A 276 29.77 8.38 48.20
N ASN A 277 31.02 8.11 47.81
CA ASN A 277 31.99 7.54 48.74
C ASN A 277 33.40 7.85 48.26
N ALA A 278 34.13 8.55 49.12
CA ALA A 278 35.57 8.77 49.02
C ALA A 278 36.29 7.41 48.92
N VAL A 279 37.18 7.27 47.94
CA VAL A 279 38.20 6.23 47.96
C VAL A 279 39.55 6.90 47.73
N SER A 280 40.42 6.61 48.68
CA SER A 280 41.79 7.01 48.91
C SER A 280 42.71 6.84 47.70
N GLU A 281 43.69 7.75 47.63
CA GLU A 281 44.93 7.64 46.88
C GLU A 281 45.67 6.34 47.23
N GLU A 282 45.74 5.40 46.29
CA GLU A 282 46.95 4.63 45.95
C GLU A 282 46.65 3.67 44.78
N GLU A 283 47.61 3.59 43.87
CA GLU A 283 47.71 2.67 42.73
C GLU A 283 46.80 2.90 41.52
N LEU A 284 47.32 3.66 40.54
CA LEU A 284 47.45 3.22 39.14
C LEU A 284 48.35 4.21 38.39
N ALA A 285 49.62 4.22 38.79
CA ALA A 285 50.70 4.52 37.88
C ALA A 285 51.04 3.22 37.17
N ASP A 286 50.38 2.91 36.06
CA ASP A 286 51.11 2.43 34.91
C ASP A 286 50.25 2.49 33.65
N ASP A 287 50.95 2.82 32.57
CA ASP A 287 50.55 2.64 31.18
C ASP A 287 49.67 3.73 30.54
N LEU A 288 50.35 4.78 30.06
CA LEU A 288 50.05 5.43 28.78
C LEU A 288 51.33 6.14 28.30
N ASN A 289 52.27 5.34 27.80
CA ASN A 289 53.39 5.82 27.00
C ASN A 289 52.88 6.13 25.58
N ILE A 290 52.54 7.39 25.31
CA ILE A 290 52.47 7.91 23.94
C ILE A 290 53.44 9.08 23.83
N THR A 291 54.44 8.84 23.01
CA THR A 291 55.59 9.66 22.67
C THR A 291 55.19 10.97 22.01
N ALA A 292 55.83 12.04 22.47
CA ALA A 292 55.79 13.37 21.88
C ALA A 292 56.44 13.40 20.49
N VAL A 293 55.84 14.17 19.58
CA VAL A 293 56.53 14.77 18.43
C VAL A 293 56.14 16.24 18.36
N ASP A 294 57.16 17.02 18.03
CA ASP A 294 57.46 18.43 18.22
C ASP A 294 56.64 19.43 17.39
N ASP A 295 56.66 20.67 17.87
CA ASP A 295 56.16 21.93 17.30
C ASP A 295 56.70 22.21 15.89
N GLN A 296 55.96 22.96 15.06
CA GLN A 296 56.45 24.16 14.34
C GLN A 296 55.30 24.86 13.59
N THR A 297 55.11 26.11 14.00
CA THR A 297 54.62 27.32 13.30
C THR A 297 54.50 27.28 11.78
N ASP A 298 53.38 27.80 11.27
CA ASP A 298 53.36 28.91 10.31
C ASP A 298 51.93 29.41 10.07
N ASN A 299 51.66 30.69 10.36
CA ASN A 299 50.78 31.48 9.50
C ASN A 299 51.04 32.97 9.64
N ILE A 300 51.52 33.50 8.52
CA ILE A 300 51.89 34.89 8.26
C ILE A 300 50.62 35.71 7.98
N ALA A 301 50.59 36.87 8.63
CA ALA A 301 49.88 38.11 8.35
C ALA A 301 48.95 38.21 7.13
N LEU A 302 47.80 38.87 7.34
CA LEU A 302 47.43 40.10 6.62
C LEU A 302 46.36 40.85 7.43
N LYS A 303 46.72 42.04 7.89
CA LYS A 303 45.85 43.02 8.52
C LYS A 303 45.83 44.26 7.62
N ASP A 304 44.63 44.79 7.43
CA ASP A 304 44.30 46.21 7.60
C ASP A 304 44.11 47.13 6.38
N THR A 305 43.20 48.08 6.63
CA THR A 305 42.91 49.39 6.02
C THR A 305 41.82 49.42 4.93
N GLY A 306 40.74 50.20 5.01
CA GLY A 306 40.25 51.15 6.02
C GLY A 306 39.22 52.14 5.43
N ILE A 307 38.30 52.62 6.29
CA ILE A 307 37.59 53.93 6.31
C ILE A 307 36.46 54.16 5.28
N ILE A 308 35.21 54.43 5.73
CA ILE A 308 34.52 55.76 5.84
C ILE A 308 33.25 55.69 6.77
N ASP A 309 33.22 56.60 7.76
CA ASP A 309 32.13 57.31 8.47
C ASP A 309 30.70 57.34 7.84
N ALA A 310 29.57 57.61 8.51
CA ALA A 310 29.22 58.10 9.85
C ALA A 310 27.70 57.86 10.12
N ASN A 311 27.31 57.53 11.35
CA ASN A 311 26.34 58.29 12.18
C ASN A 311 26.06 57.54 13.51
N GLU A 312 26.45 58.18 14.61
CA GLU A 312 25.90 57.97 15.96
C GLU A 312 24.38 58.31 15.96
N THR A 313 23.51 57.88 16.85
CA THR A 313 23.56 57.62 18.30
C THR A 313 22.38 56.70 18.68
N ASP A 314 22.58 55.75 19.60
CA ASP A 314 21.77 55.57 20.83
C ASP A 314 21.92 54.14 21.41
N GLY A 315 22.47 54.06 22.62
CA GLY A 315 21.99 53.11 23.63
C GLY A 315 22.63 51.72 23.73
N ILE A 316 23.97 51.62 23.74
CA ILE A 316 24.69 50.45 24.28
C ILE A 316 25.36 50.83 25.60
N ASP A 317 24.56 50.95 26.66
CA ASP A 317 25.07 50.90 28.03
C ASP A 317 23.96 50.46 28.99
N SER A 318 23.77 49.15 29.13
CA SER A 318 22.92 48.53 30.19
C SER A 318 23.15 47.02 30.35
N LEU A 319 24.10 46.40 29.65
CA LEU A 319 24.16 44.94 29.54
C LEU A 319 25.34 44.27 30.26
N LEU A 320 25.99 44.92 31.25
CA LEU A 320 27.05 44.27 32.04
C LEU A 320 27.19 44.81 33.47
N VAL A 321 26.18 44.66 34.35
CA VAL A 321 26.43 44.65 35.81
C VAL A 321 25.50 43.67 36.54
N GLY A 322 26.10 42.59 37.07
CA GLY A 322 25.56 41.73 38.14
C GLY A 322 24.54 40.70 37.65
N THR A 323 24.71 39.39 37.82
CA THR A 323 25.29 38.67 38.97
C THR A 323 25.76 37.29 38.54
N GLU A 324 27.06 37.03 38.69
CA GLU A 324 27.62 35.68 38.80
C GLU A 324 27.12 35.06 40.12
N ALA A 325 25.97 34.37 40.08
CA ALA A 325 25.52 33.52 41.18
C ALA A 325 24.39 32.53 40.83
N ASP A 326 24.08 32.24 39.56
CA ASP A 326 22.98 31.32 39.22
C ASP A 326 23.28 30.30 38.10
N SER A 327 24.51 30.26 37.59
CA SER A 327 24.90 29.35 36.51
C SER A 327 25.29 27.94 36.99
N LEU A 328 25.06 27.59 38.25
CA LEU A 328 25.31 26.26 38.80
C LEU A 328 24.03 25.49 39.22
N ALA A 329 22.85 26.11 39.09
CA ALA A 329 21.56 25.45 39.39
C ALA A 329 20.79 25.00 38.13
N ALA A 330 21.15 25.50 36.94
CA ALA A 330 20.45 25.16 35.69
C ALA A 330 20.87 23.80 35.09
N ASP A 331 22.07 23.29 35.42
CA ASP A 331 22.59 22.07 34.80
C ASP A 331 22.04 20.77 35.44
N SER A 332 21.44 20.87 36.64
CA SER A 332 20.82 19.72 37.32
C SER A 332 19.35 19.49 36.92
N ALA A 333 18.67 20.48 36.35
CA ALA A 333 17.27 20.37 35.91
C ALA A 333 17.14 19.79 34.48
N ALA A 334 18.13 20.01 33.62
CA ALA A 334 18.17 19.42 32.28
C ALA A 334 18.51 17.91 32.31
N ALA A 335 19.29 17.46 33.29
CA ALA A 335 19.73 16.07 33.44
C ALA A 335 18.61 15.10 33.90
N THR A 336 17.53 15.62 34.49
CA THR A 336 16.45 14.82 35.12
C THR A 336 15.16 14.74 34.32
N THR A 337 15.03 15.50 33.22
CA THR A 337 13.81 15.52 32.41
C THR A 337 13.77 14.35 31.42
N PHE A 338 13.17 13.23 31.85
CA PHE A 338 12.93 12.06 31.01
C PHE A 338 11.57 12.19 30.30
N ASN A 339 11.56 12.26 28.97
CA ASN A 339 10.36 12.32 28.14
C ASN A 339 10.23 11.05 27.29
N PRO A 340 9.71 9.96 27.85
CA PRO A 340 9.78 8.63 27.22
C PRO A 340 9.19 8.57 25.80
N LEU A 341 8.10 9.30 25.52
CA LEU A 341 7.52 9.32 24.17
C LEU A 341 8.33 10.17 23.20
N TYR A 342 8.79 11.35 23.66
CA TYR A 342 9.50 12.29 22.81
C TYR A 342 10.97 11.93 22.55
N GLU A 343 11.53 10.97 23.30
CA GLU A 343 12.83 10.37 22.96
C GLU A 343 12.78 9.41 21.77
N VAL A 344 11.58 8.90 21.42
CA VAL A 344 11.39 7.90 20.36
C VAL A 344 10.50 8.38 19.21
N MET A 345 9.77 9.48 19.41
CA MET A 345 8.87 10.07 18.42
C MET A 345 8.90 11.60 18.50
N PHE A 346 8.95 12.27 17.35
CA PHE A 346 8.85 13.72 17.25
C PHE A 346 7.47 14.12 16.74
N PRO A 347 6.74 15.04 17.41
CA PRO A 347 5.48 15.53 16.89
C PRO A 347 5.69 16.33 15.61
N ASN A 348 4.67 16.37 14.75
CA ASN A 348 4.71 17.13 13.51
C ASN A 348 4.47 18.62 13.75
N VAL A 349 5.52 19.31 14.20
CA VAL A 349 5.49 20.74 14.49
C VAL A 349 6.55 21.49 13.69
N ASN A 350 6.31 22.77 13.42
CA ASN A 350 7.31 23.66 12.88
C ASN A 350 8.41 23.92 13.92
N PHE A 351 9.67 23.62 13.58
CA PHE A 351 10.79 23.73 14.50
C PHE A 351 11.13 25.15 14.95
N GLN A 352 10.68 26.17 14.22
CA GLN A 352 10.93 27.58 14.54
C GLN A 352 9.82 28.19 15.40
N THR A 353 8.55 27.83 15.16
CA THR A 353 7.39 28.41 15.85
C THR A 353 6.80 27.48 16.91
N GLY A 354 7.12 26.19 16.88
CA GLY A 354 6.53 25.17 17.75
C GLY A 354 5.08 24.82 17.41
N GLU A 355 4.52 25.42 16.35
CA GLU A 355 3.13 25.20 15.96
C GLU A 355 2.95 23.90 15.16
N PRO A 356 1.82 23.18 15.30
CA PRO A 356 1.56 21.97 14.53
C PRO A 356 1.46 22.26 13.02
N ASN A 357 2.10 21.42 12.20
CA ASN A 357 1.93 21.48 10.75
C ASN A 357 0.54 20.92 10.38
N PRO A 358 -0.15 21.51 9.38
CA PRO A 358 -1.45 21.03 8.94
C PRO A 358 -1.34 19.67 8.24
N GLY A 359 -2.33 18.81 8.46
CA GLY A 359 -2.50 17.55 7.73
C GLY A 359 -2.71 16.36 8.67
N PRO A 360 -2.87 15.15 8.13
CA PRO A 360 -3.20 13.97 8.93
C PRO A 360 -2.01 13.39 9.71
N MET A 361 -0.81 13.95 9.50
CA MET A 361 0.42 13.38 10.03
C MET A 361 0.69 13.88 11.45
N VAL A 362 0.70 12.96 12.41
CA VAL A 362 0.86 13.24 13.85
C VAL A 362 2.32 13.47 14.25
N GLY A 363 3.26 12.78 13.60
CA GLY A 363 4.68 12.88 13.92
C GLY A 363 5.55 11.88 13.17
N TYR A 364 6.83 11.85 13.53
CA TYR A 364 7.87 11.03 12.92
C TYR A 364 8.58 10.19 13.98
N ALA A 365 9.03 8.99 13.61
CA ALA A 365 9.88 8.16 14.43
C ALA A 365 10.94 7.49 13.53
N SER A 366 12.11 7.18 14.09
CA SER A 366 13.08 6.37 13.37
C SER A 366 12.53 4.95 13.20
N VAL A 367 12.84 4.28 12.07
CA VAL A 367 12.36 2.92 11.79
C VAL A 367 12.65 1.94 12.94
N LYS A 368 13.84 2.06 13.55
CA LYS A 368 14.28 1.26 14.71
C LYS A 368 13.40 1.45 15.97
N ASP A 369 12.75 2.61 16.11
CA ASP A 369 12.00 2.99 17.31
C ASP A 369 10.48 2.77 17.17
N THR A 370 10.01 2.43 15.95
CA THR A 370 8.59 2.21 15.64
C THR A 370 7.92 1.16 16.54
N GLY A 371 8.63 0.09 16.89
CA GLY A 371 8.14 -0.93 17.82
C GLY A 371 7.85 -0.37 19.21
N LYS A 372 8.76 0.48 19.72
CA LYS A 372 8.66 1.11 21.04
C LYS A 372 7.58 2.19 21.08
N VAL A 373 7.45 2.97 20.00
CA VAL A 373 6.34 3.91 19.82
C VAL A 373 5.00 3.17 19.86
N LYS A 374 4.88 2.06 19.12
CA LYS A 374 3.66 1.25 19.11
C LYS A 374 3.35 0.65 20.47
N GLU A 375 4.35 0.16 21.18
CA GLU A 375 4.22 -0.34 22.55
C GLU A 375 3.68 0.74 23.50
N TYR A 376 4.27 1.94 23.47
CA TYR A 376 3.86 3.07 24.30
C TYR A 376 2.45 3.56 24.02
N LEU A 377 2.09 3.73 22.74
CA LEU A 377 0.76 4.20 22.34
C LEU A 377 -0.33 3.12 22.54
N SER A 378 0.03 1.84 22.48
CA SER A 378 -0.91 0.73 22.73
C SER A 378 -1.11 0.42 24.22
N ASN A 379 -0.33 1.04 25.12
CA ASN A 379 -0.48 0.84 26.56
C ASN A 379 -1.91 1.23 27.00
N PRO A 380 -2.65 0.37 27.74
CA PRO A 380 -4.04 0.65 28.13
C PRO A 380 -4.24 1.99 28.84
N LYS A 381 -3.27 2.42 29.69
CA LYS A 381 -3.35 3.71 30.38
C LYS A 381 -3.22 4.90 29.43
N VAL A 382 -2.41 4.75 28.38
CA VAL A 382 -2.22 5.77 27.33
C VAL A 382 -3.41 5.76 26.37
N LYS A 383 -3.82 4.59 25.87
CA LYS A 383 -4.96 4.45 24.94
C LYS A 383 -6.27 5.02 25.52
N ASN A 384 -6.47 4.90 26.84
CA ASN A 384 -7.64 5.46 27.51
C ASN A 384 -7.69 7.00 27.53
N LEU A 385 -6.59 7.69 27.21
CA LEU A 385 -6.58 9.15 27.08
C LEU A 385 -7.25 9.63 25.78
N LEU A 386 -7.35 8.76 24.77
CA LEU A 386 -8.08 9.05 23.53
C LEU A 386 -9.59 9.06 23.81
N THR A 387 -10.30 10.01 23.20
CA THR A 387 -11.74 10.20 23.34
C THR A 387 -12.48 9.94 22.03
N GLY A 388 -13.75 9.53 22.12
CA GLY A 388 -14.61 9.29 20.96
C GLY A 388 -14.02 8.29 19.96
N ASN A 389 -14.12 8.62 18.67
CA ASN A 389 -13.65 7.77 17.57
C ASN A 389 -12.12 7.70 17.48
N ALA A 390 -11.35 8.53 18.20
CA ALA A 390 -9.89 8.44 18.19
C ALA A 390 -9.36 7.25 19.01
N ARG A 391 -10.19 6.66 19.90
CA ARG A 391 -9.82 5.53 20.77
C ARG A 391 -9.94 4.17 20.08
N TYR A 392 -10.90 4.05 19.16
CA TYR A 392 -11.24 2.84 18.43
C TYR A 392 -10.51 2.84 17.10
#